data_AF-A0A3B7MES3-F1
#
_entry.id   AF-A0A3B7MES3-F1
#
_cell.length_a   1.000
_cell.length_b   1.000
_cell.length_c   1.000
_cell.angle_alpha   90.00
_cell.angle_beta   90.00
_cell.angle_gamma   90.00
#
_symmetry.space_group_name_H-M   'P 1'
#
loop_
_entity.id
_entity.type
_entity.pdbx_description
1 polymer ?
#
loop_
_entity_poly.entity_id
_entity_poly.type
_entity_poly.pdbx_seq_one_letter_code
_entity_poly.pdbx_strand_id
1 'polypeptide(L)'
;MIPSLSISMIYYLRRLLRQYEPFLKPVIYEGAGLVANAEADFYAVLESLYPDVEELATATEQLSRLILLHQKKELLSIEQYEAITQQIFWILGLKYTPSGVGKESVTA
;
A
#
# COMPACT_ATOMS: atom_id res chain seq x y z
N MET A 1 -13.49 15.83 9.65
CA MET A 1 -13.11 16.03 8.23
C MET A 1 -12.26 14.85 7.85
N ILE A 2 -12.62 14.08 6.83
CA ILE A 2 -11.82 12.93 6.40
C ILE A 2 -10.56 13.51 5.72
N PRO A 3 -9.34 13.18 6.20
CA PRO A 3 -8.11 13.61 5.55
C PRO A 3 -8.08 13.08 4.12
N SER A 4 -7.63 13.90 3.17
CA SER A 4 -7.56 13.53 1.76
C SER A 4 -6.13 13.38 1.29
N LEU A 5 -5.89 12.41 0.41
CA LEU A 5 -4.59 12.27 -0.27
C LEU A 5 -4.42 13.43 -1.26
N SER A 6 -3.26 14.07 -1.23
CA SER A 6 -2.93 15.08 -2.24
C SER A 6 -2.74 14.44 -3.62
N ILE A 7 -2.87 15.24 -4.67
CA ILE A 7 -2.64 14.80 -6.06
C ILE A 7 -1.23 14.18 -6.21
N SER A 8 -0.20 14.77 -5.58
CA SER A 8 1.16 14.25 -5.64
C SER A 8 1.30 12.88 -4.96
N MET A 9 0.60 12.66 -3.84
CA MET A 9 0.56 11.36 -3.16
C MET A 9 -0.14 10.30 -4.03
N ILE A 10 -1.24 10.66 -4.69
CA ILE A 10 -1.94 9.77 -5.62
C ILE A 10 -1.00 9.34 -6.76
N TYR A 11 -0.34 10.30 -7.42
CA TYR A 11 0.63 9.98 -8.47
C TYR A 11 1.77 9.09 -7.97
N TYR A 12 2.23 9.33 -6.74
CA TYR A 12 3.25 8.51 -6.12
C TYR A 12 2.79 7.07 -5.91
N LEU A 13 1.58 6.87 -5.36
CA LEU A 13 0.99 5.54 -5.18
C LEU A 13 0.81 4.80 -6.50
N ARG A 14 0.32 5.49 -7.54
CA ARG A 14 0.21 4.88 -8.88
C ARG A 14 1.55 4.36 -9.38
N ARG A 15 2.61 5.18 -9.26
CA ARG A 15 3.96 4.78 -9.65
C ARG A 15 4.45 3.59 -8.82
N LEU A 16 4.21 3.61 -7.51
CA LEU A 16 4.63 2.55 -6.61
C LEU A 16 3.93 1.22 -6.94
N LEU A 17 2.61 1.26 -7.16
CA LEU A 17 1.84 0.07 -7.54
C LEU A 17 2.31 -0.52 -8.87
N ARG A 18 2.59 0.31 -9.90
CA ARG A 18 3.16 -0.18 -11.17
C ARG A 18 4.51 -0.86 -10.98
N GLN A 19 5.35 -0.32 -10.11
CA GLN A 19 6.68 -0.88 -9.86
C GLN A 19 6.61 -2.28 -9.24
N TYR A 20 5.62 -2.52 -8.37
CA TYR A 20 5.50 -3.77 -7.62
C TYR A 20 4.36 -4.68 -8.10
N GLU A 21 3.64 -4.31 -9.14
CA GLU A 21 2.44 -5.01 -9.65
C GLU A 21 2.62 -6.53 -9.77
N PRO A 22 3.74 -7.08 -10.31
CA PRO A 22 3.91 -8.54 -10.41
C PRO A 22 4.00 -9.26 -9.05
N PHE A 23 4.25 -8.53 -7.97
CA PHE A 23 4.49 -9.05 -6.63
C PHE A 23 3.34 -8.76 -5.66
N LEU A 24 2.30 -8.06 -6.11
CA LEU A 24 1.17 -7.66 -5.30
C LEU A 24 0.01 -8.64 -5.49
N LYS A 25 -0.57 -9.08 -4.38
CA LYS A 25 -1.77 -9.92 -4.36
C LYS A 25 -2.85 -9.26 -3.50
N PRO A 26 -4.11 -9.19 -3.96
CA PRO A 26 -5.21 -8.73 -3.13
C PRO A 26 -5.35 -9.63 -1.90
N VAL A 27 -5.62 -9.03 -0.73
CA VAL A 27 -5.96 -9.75 0.50
C VAL A 27 -7.47 -9.98 0.60
N ILE A 28 -8.25 -9.13 -0.05
CA ILE A 28 -9.71 -9.25 -0.13
C ILE A 28 -10.10 -10.31 -1.17
N TYR A 29 -11.15 -11.07 -0.87
CA TYR A 29 -11.74 -12.04 -1.79
C TYR A 29 -12.45 -11.33 -2.95
N GLU A 30 -12.50 -11.95 -4.13
CA GLU A 30 -13.16 -11.37 -5.30
C GLU A 30 -14.63 -11.01 -4.98
N GLY A 31 -15.01 -9.76 -5.25
CA GLY A 31 -16.37 -9.25 -4.98
C GLY A 31 -16.61 -8.71 -3.57
N ALA A 32 -15.65 -8.83 -2.64
CA ALA A 32 -15.78 -8.26 -1.30
C ALA A 32 -15.52 -6.74 -1.24
N GLY A 33 -14.87 -6.18 -2.27
CA GLY A 33 -14.55 -4.76 -2.34
C GLY A 33 -13.74 -4.38 -3.58
N LEU A 34 -13.38 -3.10 -3.67
CA LEU A 34 -12.51 -2.60 -4.74
C LEU A 34 -11.05 -2.97 -4.45
N VAL A 35 -10.36 -3.47 -5.47
CA VAL A 35 -8.95 -3.85 -5.39
C VAL A 35 -8.07 -2.67 -5.83
N ALA A 36 -7.10 -2.30 -4.99
CA ALA A 36 -6.11 -1.29 -5.34
C ALA A 36 -5.25 -1.73 -6.54
N ASN A 37 -5.16 -0.87 -7.56
CA ASN A 37 -4.18 -0.98 -8.64
C ASN A 37 -3.73 0.43 -9.08
N ALA A 38 -2.84 0.53 -10.06
CA ALA A 38 -2.27 1.80 -10.49
C ALA A 38 -3.27 2.76 -11.18
N GLU A 39 -4.44 2.27 -11.59
CA GLU A 39 -5.47 3.04 -12.30
C GLU A 39 -6.71 3.27 -11.45
N ALA A 40 -6.81 2.59 -10.32
CA ALA A 40 -7.93 2.68 -9.40
C ALA A 40 -8.11 4.09 -8.83
N ASP A 41 -9.36 4.38 -8.45
CA ASP A 41 -9.68 5.48 -7.57
C ASP A 41 -9.36 5.07 -6.13
N PHE A 42 -8.24 5.58 -5.59
CA PHE A 42 -7.80 5.23 -4.25
C PHE A 42 -8.76 5.67 -3.16
N TYR A 43 -9.56 6.70 -3.39
CA TYR A 43 -10.54 7.14 -2.40
C TYR A 43 -11.66 6.10 -2.30
N ALA A 44 -12.21 5.67 -3.43
CA ALA A 44 -13.22 4.61 -3.47
C ALA A 44 -12.67 3.27 -2.93
N VAL A 45 -11.40 2.95 -3.21
CA VAL A 45 -10.74 1.76 -2.65
C VAL A 45 -10.68 1.85 -1.12
N LEU A 46 -10.24 2.98 -0.56
CA LEU A 46 -10.17 3.15 0.89
C LEU A 46 -11.55 3.12 1.54
N GLU A 47 -12.57 3.76 0.95
CA GLU A 47 -13.96 3.67 1.43
C GLU A 47 -14.49 2.23 1.40
N SER A 48 -14.11 1.45 0.39
CA SER A 48 -14.48 0.03 0.29
C SER A 48 -13.77 -0.85 1.34
N LEU A 49 -12.53 -0.51 1.72
CA LEU A 49 -11.74 -1.28 2.69
C LEU A 49 -12.06 -0.90 4.14
N TYR A 50 -12.40 0.37 4.36
CA TYR A 50 -12.67 0.96 5.68
C TYR A 50 -14.05 1.63 5.65
N PRO A 51 -15.14 0.85 5.82
CA PRO A 51 -16.51 1.38 5.77
C PRO A 51 -16.84 2.27 6.97
N ASP A 52 -16.11 2.15 8.08
CA ASP A 52 -16.20 3.06 9.21
C ASP A 52 -15.42 4.36 8.95
N VAL A 53 -16.05 5.50 9.25
CA VAL A 53 -15.51 6.84 8.94
C VAL A 53 -14.26 7.18 9.77
N GLU A 54 -14.19 6.70 11.02
CA GLU A 54 -13.03 6.94 11.89
C GLU A 54 -11.85 6.07 11.47
N GLU A 55 -12.11 4.82 11.11
CA GLU A 55 -11.11 3.91 10.54
C GLU A 55 -10.58 4.43 9.20
N LEU A 56 -11.46 4.88 8.30
CA LEU A 56 -11.10 5.47 7.01
C LEU A 56 -10.20 6.70 7.19
N ALA A 57 -10.56 7.59 8.12
CA ALA A 57 -9.76 8.78 8.41
C ALA A 57 -8.37 8.40 8.96
N THR A 58 -8.32 7.43 9.86
CA THR A 58 -7.08 6.91 10.45
C THR A 58 -6.19 6.27 9.38
N ALA A 59 -6.75 5.40 8.55
CA ALA A 59 -6.03 4.73 7.46
C ALA A 59 -5.49 5.75 6.44
N THR A 60 -6.29 6.75 6.08
CA THR A 60 -5.87 7.78 5.10
C THR A 60 -4.76 8.67 5.66
N GLU A 61 -4.82 9.02 6.95
CA GLU A 61 -3.76 9.77 7.60
C GLU A 61 -2.46 8.96 7.71
N GLN A 62 -2.56 7.69 8.12
CA GLN A 62 -1.41 6.78 8.19
C GLN A 62 -0.76 6.61 6.81
N LEU A 63 -1.57 6.37 5.78
CA LEU A 63 -1.10 6.26 4.41
C LEU A 63 -0.37 7.53 3.95
N SER A 64 -0.94 8.69 4.23
CA SER A 64 -0.32 9.98 3.90
C SER A 64 1.06 10.13 4.56
N ARG A 65 1.17 9.80 5.85
CA ARG A 65 2.44 9.85 6.59
C ARG A 65 3.47 8.87 6.03
N LEU A 66 3.05 7.63 5.76
CA LEU A 66 3.92 6.60 5.21
C LEU A 66 4.45 6.97 3.82
N ILE A 67 3.62 7.56 2.94
CA ILE A 67 4.07 8.06 1.63
C ILE A 67 5.16 9.12 1.79
N LEU A 68 4.97 10.09 2.68
CA LEU A 68 5.97 11.14 2.92
C LEU A 68 7.29 10.57 3.46
N LEU A 69 7.23 9.55 4.32
CA LEU A 69 8.42 8.85 4.80
C LEU A 69 9.09 8.05 3.69
N HIS A 70 8.32 7.30 2.91
CA HIS A 70 8.81 6.47 1.81
C HIS A 70 9.47 7.29 0.69
N GLN A 71 9.00 8.52 0.46
CA GLN A 71 9.62 9.47 -0.46
C GLN A 71 11.02 9.91 -0.01
N LYS A 72 11.33 9.83 1.28
CA LYS A 72 12.65 10.14 1.85
C LYS A 72 13.56 8.90 1.90
N LYS A 73 13.53 8.07 0.85
CA LYS A 73 14.27 6.81 0.75
C LYS A 73 15.74 6.92 1.17
N GLU A 74 16.43 7.99 0.76
CA GLU A 74 17.85 8.22 1.05
C GLU A 74 18.17 8.31 2.55
N LEU A 75 17.18 8.59 3.39
CA LEU A 75 17.33 8.70 4.85
C LEU A 75 16.95 7.41 5.59
N LEU A 76 16.50 6.38 4.86
CA LEU A 76 16.00 5.13 5.43
C LEU A 76 17.01 4.00 5.20
N SER A 77 17.14 3.13 6.18
CA SER A 77 17.74 1.82 5.95
C SER A 77 16.87 1.00 4.99
N ILE A 78 17.47 -0.02 4.36
CA ILE A 78 16.74 -0.93 3.47
C ILE A 78 15.56 -1.57 4.19
N GLU A 79 15.77 -2.03 5.43
CA GLU A 79 14.73 -2.67 6.25
C GLU A 79 13.56 -1.70 6.55
N GLN A 80 13.86 -0.45 6.91
CA GLN A 80 12.83 0.56 7.15
C GLN A 80 12.06 0.88 5.88
N TYR A 81 12.76 1.01 4.75
CA TYR A 81 12.14 1.25 3.46
C TYR A 81 11.15 0.13 3.11
N GLU A 82 11.59 -1.13 3.19
CA GLU A 82 10.74 -2.29 2.91
C GLU A 82 9.55 -2.40 3.88
N ALA A 83 9.76 -2.15 5.18
CA ALA A 83 8.69 -2.17 6.16
C ALA A 83 7.62 -1.11 5.86
N ILE A 84 8.05 0.10 5.47
CA ILE A 84 7.12 1.17 5.07
C ILE A 84 6.40 0.79 3.77
N THR A 85 7.10 0.24 2.77
CA THR A 85 6.49 -0.25 1.53
C THR A 85 5.40 -1.28 1.83
N GLN A 86 5.69 -2.26 2.69
CA GLN A 86 4.73 -3.29 3.09
C GLN A 86 3.51 -2.69 3.79
N GLN A 87 3.70 -1.73 4.69
CA GLN A 87 2.58 -1.07 5.39
C GLN A 87 1.69 -0.27 4.43
N ILE A 88 2.28 0.44 3.45
CA ILE A 88 1.52 1.14 2.40
C ILE A 88 0.63 0.15 1.64
N PHE A 89 1.19 -0.97 1.20
CA PHE A 89 0.41 -1.98 0.48
C PHE A 89 -0.65 -2.64 1.35
N TRP A 90 -0.34 -2.89 2.63
CA TRP A 90 -1.31 -3.47 3.56
C TRP A 90 -2.54 -2.57 3.76
N ILE A 91 -2.34 -1.26 3.93
CA ILE A 91 -3.45 -0.29 4.01
C ILE A 91 -4.30 -0.29 2.73
N LEU A 92 -3.67 -0.55 1.57
CA LEU A 92 -4.37 -0.67 0.29
C LEU A 92 -4.99 -2.06 0.06
N GLY A 93 -5.01 -2.93 1.06
CA GLY A 93 -5.58 -4.28 0.95
C GLY A 93 -4.74 -5.22 0.09
N LEU A 94 -3.43 -4.96 -0.03
CA LEU A 94 -2.50 -5.72 -0.87
C LEU A 94 -1.43 -6.39 -0.01
N LYS A 95 -1.17 -7.66 -0.30
CA LYS A 95 -0.03 -8.41 0.21
C LYS A 95 1.11 -8.32 -0.78
N TYR A 96 2.28 -7.88 -0.30
CA TYR A 96 3.52 -7.91 -1.07
C TYR A 96 4.25 -9.23 -0.85
N THR A 97 4.42 -10.00 -1.92
CA THR A 97 5.25 -11.20 -1.94
C THR A 97 6.36 -11.01 -2.95
N PRO A 98 7.57 -10.57 -2.54
CA PRO A 98 8.70 -10.55 -3.46
C PRO A 98 8.89 -11.97 -3.99
N SER A 99 8.87 -12.14 -5.32
CA SER A 99 9.08 -13.45 -5.93
C SER A 99 10.42 -13.97 -5.43
N GLY A 100 10.36 -15.04 -4.64
CA GLY A 100 11.52 -15.68 -4.08
C GLY A 100 12.33 -16.35 -5.19
N VAL A 101 13.21 -15.59 -5.84
CA VAL A 101 14.45 -16.16 -6.38
C VAL A 101 15.43 -16.10 -5.21
N GLY A 102 15.41 -17.13 -4.35
CA GLY A 102 16.34 -17.24 -3.22
C GLY A 102 15.76 -17.62 -1.85
N LYS A 103 14.63 -18.32 -1.78
CA LYS A 103 14.31 -19.13 -0.59
C LYS A 103 14.35 -20.61 -0.96
N GLU A 104 15.54 -21.07 -1.40
CA GLU A 104 15.85 -22.49 -1.28
C GLU A 104 16.00 -22.80 0.20
N SER A 105 15.15 -23.71 0.66
CA SER A 105 15.37 -24.68 1.73
C SER A 105 16.55 -24.40 2.68
N VAL A 106 16.28 -23.69 3.77
CA VAL A 106 17.04 -23.92 5.01
C VAL A 106 16.17 -24.79 5.90
N THR A 107 16.55 -26.05 5.92
CA THR A 107 16.11 -27.14 6.78
C THR A 107 16.17 -26.82 8.27
N ALA A 108 15.19 -27.34 9.00
CA ALA A 108 15.44 -28.06 10.26
C ALA A 108 14.48 -29.24 10.34
#